data_AF-A0A654B1E0-F1
#
_entry.id   AF-A0A654B1E0-F1
#
_cell.length_a   1.000
_cell.length_b   1.000
_cell.length_c   1.000
_cell.angle_alpha   90.00
_cell.angle_beta   90.00
_cell.angle_gamma   90.00
#
_symmetry.space_group_name_H-M   'P 1'
#
loop_
_entity.id
_entity.type
_entity.pdbx_description
1 polymer ?
#
loop_
_entity_poly.entity_id
_entity_poly.type
_entity_poly.pdbx_seq_one_letter_code
_entity_poly.pdbx_strand_id
1 'polypeptide(L)'
;MARWSDAMKLSDYKEYKTYLQVPGVYEIGYIQRETFYPKYIGKAPVTLYSRIKTYGRDLGQTSHNSHIRELEGNYHRLWFHVMRVSRPGGAALREAMLLYRFSVRDQGLYEWNWKYENKPLIEAGYLLK
;
A
#
# COMPACT_ATOMS: atom_id res chain seq x y z
N MET A 1 -2.27 18.67 -9.66
CA MET A 1 -3.32 17.73 -9.20
C MET A 1 -2.67 16.44 -8.75
N ALA A 2 -3.13 15.85 -7.64
CA ALA A 2 -2.63 14.54 -7.21
C ALA A 2 -3.28 13.46 -8.09
N ARG A 3 -2.47 12.70 -8.82
CA ARG A 3 -2.89 11.64 -9.74
C ARG A 3 -2.17 10.35 -9.36
N TRP A 4 -2.85 9.22 -9.53
CA TRP A 4 -2.23 7.91 -9.47
C TRP A 4 -1.24 7.73 -10.64
N SER A 5 -0.07 7.17 -10.33
CA SER A 5 0.86 6.70 -11.35
C SER A 5 0.27 5.53 -12.13
N ASP A 6 0.92 5.15 -13.22
CA ASP A 6 0.68 3.84 -13.80
C ASP A 6 1.12 2.75 -12.81
N ALA A 7 0.54 1.56 -12.96
CA ALA A 7 0.88 0.41 -12.12
C ALA A 7 2.26 -0.14 -12.50
N MET A 8 3.08 -0.38 -11.48
CA MET A 8 4.44 -0.91 -11.56
C MET A 8 4.48 -2.27 -10.87
N LYS A 9 5.25 -3.22 -11.40
CA LYS A 9 5.46 -4.49 -10.71
C LYS A 9 6.25 -4.26 -9.43
N LEU A 10 5.82 -4.91 -8.36
CA LEU A 10 6.49 -4.77 -7.06
C LEU A 10 7.93 -5.30 -7.11
N SER A 11 8.20 -6.33 -7.92
CA SER A 11 9.56 -6.85 -8.14
C SER A 11 10.53 -5.83 -8.73
N ASP A 12 10.03 -4.85 -9.46
CA ASP A 12 10.84 -3.96 -10.29
C ASP A 12 11.03 -2.60 -9.58
N TYR A 13 10.64 -2.49 -8.30
CA TYR A 13 10.61 -1.23 -7.54
C TYR A 13 11.95 -0.46 -7.53
N LYS A 14 13.09 -1.17 -7.65
CA LYS A 14 14.43 -0.56 -7.68
C LYS A 14 14.64 0.33 -8.90
N GLU A 15 14.05 -0.02 -10.04
CA GLU A 15 14.14 0.74 -11.29
C GLU A 15 13.50 2.13 -11.14
N TYR A 16 12.51 2.24 -10.25
CA TYR A 16 11.77 3.47 -9.98
C TYR A 16 12.33 4.28 -8.80
N LYS A 17 13.53 3.95 -8.29
CA LYS A 17 14.08 4.55 -7.06
C LYS A 17 14.00 6.07 -7.05
N THR A 18 14.45 6.73 -8.11
CA THR A 18 14.47 8.21 -8.23
C THR A 18 13.06 8.79 -8.21
N TYR A 19 12.12 8.17 -8.94
CA TYR A 19 10.73 8.59 -9.00
C TYR A 19 10.02 8.49 -7.63
N LEU A 20 10.41 7.49 -6.83
CA LEU A 20 9.85 7.19 -5.52
C LEU A 20 10.51 7.94 -4.35
N GLN A 21 11.51 8.81 -4.58
CA GLN A 21 12.15 9.65 -3.55
C GLN A 21 11.29 10.85 -3.12
N VAL A 22 9.98 10.64 -2.92
CA VAL A 22 9.07 11.67 -2.43
C VAL A 22 8.04 11.07 -1.47
N PRO A 23 7.43 11.86 -0.57
CA PRO A 23 6.31 11.39 0.22
C PRO A 23 5.08 11.14 -0.65
N GLY A 24 4.18 10.27 -0.19
CA GLY A 24 3.04 9.86 -0.97
C GLY A 24 2.13 8.86 -0.28
N VAL A 25 1.14 8.41 -1.03
CA VAL A 25 0.31 7.25 -0.72
C VAL A 25 0.56 6.21 -1.81
N TYR A 26 0.47 4.93 -1.47
CA TYR A 26 0.62 3.83 -2.41
C TYR A 26 -0.50 2.83 -2.21
N GLU A 27 -0.89 2.15 -3.28
CA GLU A 27 -1.73 0.96 -3.21
C GLU A 27 -0.95 -0.24 -3.72
N ILE A 28 -1.27 -1.41 -3.17
CA ILE A 28 -0.73 -2.71 -3.59
C ILE A 28 -1.92 -3.61 -3.93
N GLY A 29 -1.77 -4.39 -4.99
CA GLY A 29 -2.80 -5.30 -5.45
C GLY A 29 -2.35 -6.12 -6.65
N TYR A 30 -3.31 -6.46 -7.49
CA TYR A 30 -3.12 -7.30 -8.66
C TYR A 30 -3.54 -6.57 -9.93
N ILE A 31 -3.02 -7.01 -11.08
CA ILE A 31 -3.58 -6.66 -12.38
C ILE A 31 -4.31 -7.88 -12.94
N GLN A 32 -5.55 -7.68 -13.37
CA GLN A 32 -6.33 -8.67 -14.09
C GLN A 32 -7.01 -7.97 -15.27
N ARG A 33 -6.85 -8.51 -16.48
CA ARG A 33 -7.45 -7.93 -17.71
C ARG A 33 -7.18 -6.42 -17.82
N GLU A 34 -5.91 -6.02 -17.66
CA GLU A 34 -5.44 -4.62 -17.74
C GLU A 34 -6.00 -3.67 -16.67
N THR A 35 -6.80 -4.18 -15.73
CA THR A 35 -7.36 -3.40 -14.62
C THR A 35 -6.56 -3.65 -13.35
N PHE A 36 -6.20 -2.58 -12.64
CA PHE A 36 -5.58 -2.66 -11.32
C PHE A 36 -6.64 -2.83 -10.23
N TYR A 37 -6.51 -3.90 -9.45
CA TYR A 37 -7.37 -4.24 -8.31
C TYR A 37 -6.59 -3.99 -7.02
N PRO A 38 -6.73 -2.81 -6.39
CA PRO A 38 -6.08 -2.54 -5.12
C PRO A 38 -6.68 -3.43 -4.04
N LYS A 39 -5.82 -3.89 -3.13
CA LYS A 39 -6.18 -4.68 -1.96
C LYS A 39 -5.67 -4.07 -0.66
N TYR A 40 -4.60 -3.28 -0.78
CA TYR A 40 -3.96 -2.57 0.31
C TYR A 40 -3.67 -1.13 -0.09
N ILE A 41 -3.79 -0.21 0.86
CA ILE A 41 -3.34 1.17 0.75
C ILE A 41 -2.46 1.50 1.96
N GLY A 42 -1.43 2.31 1.72
CA GLY A 42 -0.58 2.79 2.80
C GLY A 42 0.01 4.17 2.52
N LYS A 43 0.36 4.88 3.59
CA LYS A 43 1.08 6.15 3.53
C LYS A 43 2.61 5.97 3.58
N ALA A 44 3.30 6.91 2.95
CA ALA A 44 4.73 7.08 2.99
C ALA A 44 5.07 8.54 3.36
N PRO A 45 5.28 8.84 4.64
CA PRO A 45 5.47 10.22 5.11
C PRO A 45 6.82 10.82 4.72
N VAL A 46 7.84 9.98 4.48
CA VAL A 46 9.20 10.42 4.12
C VAL A 46 9.44 10.16 2.63
N THR A 47 9.53 8.89 2.21
CA THR A 47 9.63 8.51 0.81
C THR A 47 8.81 7.26 0.51
N LEU A 48 8.15 7.24 -0.65
CA LEU A 48 7.48 6.05 -1.18
C LEU A 48 8.47 4.89 -1.30
N TYR A 49 9.71 5.19 -1.74
CA TYR A 49 10.75 4.17 -1.89
C TYR A 49 11.04 3.43 -0.59
N SER A 50 11.14 4.14 0.55
CA SER A 50 11.44 3.48 1.83
C SER A 50 10.36 2.51 2.25
N ARG A 51 9.09 2.83 2.00
CA ARG A 51 7.94 1.95 2.28
C ARG A 51 7.86 0.79 1.29
N ILE A 52 7.92 1.06 -0.01
CA ILE A 52 7.84 0.02 -1.04
C ILE A 52 8.97 -1.00 -0.90
N LYS A 53 10.19 -0.53 -0.58
CA LYS A 53 11.34 -1.40 -0.30
C LYS A 53 11.05 -2.42 0.81
N THR A 54 10.22 -2.10 1.81
CA THR A 54 9.89 -3.04 2.91
C THR A 54 9.07 -4.25 2.47
N TYR A 55 8.51 -4.23 1.26
CA TYR A 55 7.85 -5.39 0.67
C TYR A 55 8.81 -6.22 -0.20
N GLY A 56 9.97 -5.68 -0.54
CA GLY A 56 10.97 -6.34 -1.38
C GLY A 56 11.77 -7.41 -0.62
N ARG A 57 12.03 -8.52 -1.32
CA ARG A 57 12.76 -9.69 -0.81
C ARG A 57 14.21 -9.39 -0.41
N ASP A 58 14.81 -8.36 -0.97
CA ASP A 58 16.24 -8.03 -0.80
C ASP A 58 16.65 -7.59 0.61
N LEU A 59 15.69 -7.36 1.51
CA LEU A 59 15.99 -6.88 2.85
C LEU A 59 16.32 -7.99 3.85
N GLY A 60 16.07 -9.28 3.53
CA GLY A 60 16.19 -10.35 4.53
C GLY A 60 15.31 -10.13 5.77
N GLN A 61 14.38 -9.18 5.69
CA GLN A 61 13.46 -8.77 6.74
C GLN A 61 12.05 -9.06 6.25
N THR A 62 11.28 -9.72 7.12
CA THR A 62 9.86 -9.97 6.90
C THR A 62 9.12 -8.66 6.69
N SER A 63 8.30 -8.60 5.64
CA SER A 63 7.40 -7.45 5.42
C SER A 63 6.62 -7.14 6.70
N HIS A 64 6.48 -5.86 7.02
CA HIS A 64 5.69 -5.42 8.17
C HIS A 64 4.21 -5.78 8.05
N ASN A 65 3.72 -6.06 6.83
CA ASN A 65 2.40 -6.60 6.59
C ASN A 65 2.50 -8.13 6.49
N SER A 66 1.94 -8.83 7.48
CA SER A 66 1.97 -10.29 7.57
C SER A 66 1.34 -10.98 6.36
N HIS A 67 0.37 -10.35 5.69
CA HIS A 67 -0.25 -10.91 4.50
C HIS A 67 0.62 -10.81 3.26
N ILE A 68 1.26 -9.66 3.05
CA ILE A 68 2.17 -9.50 1.91
C ILE A 68 3.38 -10.45 2.08
N ARG A 69 3.77 -10.72 3.33
CA ARG A 69 4.72 -11.79 3.67
C ARG A 69 4.20 -13.20 3.36
N GLU A 70 2.96 -13.52 3.69
CA GLU A 70 2.32 -14.80 3.32
C GLU A 70 2.23 -14.99 1.79
N LEU A 71 2.21 -13.89 1.05
CA LEU A 71 2.23 -13.86 -0.41
C LEU A 71 3.65 -13.88 -1.01
N GLU A 72 4.71 -14.20 -0.23
CA GLU A 72 6.11 -14.25 -0.72
C GLU A 72 6.28 -15.13 -1.98
N GLY A 73 5.52 -16.23 -2.11
CA GLY A 73 5.51 -17.07 -3.32
C GLY A 73 4.84 -16.42 -4.55
N ASN A 74 4.06 -15.36 -4.34
CA ASN A 74 3.31 -14.61 -5.34
C ASN A 74 3.81 -13.16 -5.49
N TYR A 75 4.96 -12.81 -4.89
CA TYR A 75 5.52 -11.45 -4.92
C TYR A 75 5.65 -10.89 -6.35
N HIS A 76 6.05 -11.73 -7.31
CA HIS A 76 6.18 -11.37 -8.73
C HIS A 76 4.84 -11.06 -9.43
N ARG A 77 3.71 -11.38 -8.79
CA ARG A 77 2.35 -11.11 -9.28
C ARG A 77 1.75 -9.85 -8.67
N LEU A 78 2.43 -9.24 -7.69
CA LEU A 78 1.97 -8.02 -7.04
C LEU A 78 2.40 -6.80 -7.84
N TRP A 79 1.48 -5.84 -7.89
CA TRP A 79 1.66 -4.55 -8.52
C TRP A 79 1.41 -3.46 -7.49
N PHE A 80 2.00 -2.29 -7.72
CA PHE A 80 1.77 -1.10 -6.94
C PHE A 80 1.64 0.12 -7.83
N HIS A 81 0.93 1.12 -7.35
CA HIS A 81 0.93 2.45 -7.95
C HIS A 81 0.88 3.49 -6.83
N VAL A 82 1.29 4.72 -7.15
CA VAL A 82 1.56 5.73 -6.14
C VAL A 82 0.91 7.06 -6.48
N MET A 83 0.52 7.77 -5.44
CA MET A 83 0.12 9.16 -5.51
C MET A 83 1.14 9.99 -4.74
N ARG A 84 1.94 10.75 -5.47
CA ARG A 84 2.96 11.65 -4.91
C ARG A 84 2.27 12.84 -4.24
N VAL A 85 2.73 13.22 -3.05
CA VAL A 85 2.29 14.45 -2.37
C VAL A 85 3.46 15.40 -2.18
N SER A 86 3.19 16.70 -2.21
CA SER A 86 4.21 17.75 -2.06
C SER A 86 4.24 18.37 -0.65
N ARG A 87 3.20 18.16 0.16
CA ARG A 87 3.07 18.79 1.49
C ARG A 87 3.39 17.80 2.62
N PRO A 88 4.13 18.23 3.66
CA PRO A 88 4.23 17.49 4.92
C PRO A 88 2.83 17.14 5.47
N GLY A 89 2.64 15.92 5.95
CA GLY A 89 1.35 15.42 6.43
C GLY A 89 0.31 15.11 5.34
N GLY A 90 0.54 15.53 4.09
CA GLY A 90 -0.38 15.29 2.97
C GLY A 90 -0.62 13.81 2.68
N ALA A 91 0.37 12.95 2.96
CA ALA A 91 0.25 11.50 2.81
C ALA A 91 -0.76 10.90 3.78
N ALA A 92 -0.72 11.31 5.06
CA ALA A 92 -1.61 10.80 6.09
C ALA A 92 -3.06 11.23 5.87
N LEU A 93 -3.27 12.52 5.55
CA LEU A 93 -4.59 13.03 5.20
C LEU A 93 -5.17 12.31 3.97
N ARG A 94 -4.34 12.12 2.93
CA ARG A 94 -4.80 11.49 1.69
C ARG A 94 -5.16 10.03 1.89
N GLU A 95 -4.35 9.27 2.63
CA GLU A 95 -4.66 7.89 3.01
C GLU A 95 -5.97 7.82 3.80
N ALA A 96 -6.14 8.66 4.83
CA ALA A 96 -7.37 8.68 5.62
C ALA A 96 -8.62 8.98 4.77
N MET A 97 -8.54 9.94 3.84
CA MET A 97 -9.63 10.23 2.90
C MET A 97 -9.97 9.04 2.00
N LEU A 98 -8.96 8.31 1.51
CA LEU A 98 -9.16 7.15 0.64
C LEU A 98 -9.75 5.97 1.41
N LEU A 99 -9.24 5.69 2.61
CA LEU A 99 -9.80 4.68 3.51
C LEU A 99 -11.27 4.97 3.85
N TYR A 100 -11.61 6.23 4.12
CA TYR A 100 -12.98 6.65 4.37
C TYR A 100 -13.87 6.49 3.14
N ARG A 101 -13.41 6.97 1.97
CA ARG A 101 -14.19 6.94 0.71
C ARG A 101 -14.51 5.53 0.24
N PHE A 102 -13.56 4.61 0.35
CA PHE A 102 -13.68 3.27 -0.23
C PHE A 102 -14.02 2.17 0.77
N SER A 103 -14.31 2.55 2.03
CA SER A 103 -14.73 1.68 3.14
C SER A 103 -13.78 0.50 3.41
N VAL A 104 -13.08 0.57 4.53
CA VAL A 104 -12.26 -0.55 5.02
C VAL A 104 -13.16 -1.51 5.79
N ARG A 105 -13.83 -2.42 5.09
CA ARG A 105 -14.75 -3.42 5.66
C ARG A 105 -14.52 -4.77 4.99
N ASP A 106 -15.17 -5.81 5.53
CA ASP A 106 -15.25 -7.09 4.84
C ASP A 106 -15.92 -6.88 3.47
N GLN A 107 -15.27 -7.35 2.39
CA GLN A 107 -15.60 -7.07 0.98
C GLN A 107 -15.37 -5.62 0.48
N GLY A 108 -14.72 -4.76 1.27
CA GLY A 108 -14.31 -3.42 0.84
C GLY A 108 -13.10 -3.43 -0.11
N LEU A 109 -12.80 -2.29 -0.74
CA LEU A 109 -11.69 -2.17 -1.70
C LEU A 109 -10.33 -2.54 -1.07
N TYR A 110 -10.12 -2.14 0.18
CA TYR A 110 -8.87 -2.35 0.92
C TYR A 110 -9.00 -3.52 1.92
N GLU A 111 -9.37 -4.69 1.41
CA GLU A 111 -9.61 -5.89 2.25
C GLU A 111 -8.38 -6.28 3.10
N TRP A 112 -7.15 -5.99 2.65
CA TRP A 112 -5.94 -6.32 3.41
C TRP A 112 -5.74 -5.36 4.58
N ASN A 113 -6.05 -4.06 4.43
CA ASN A 113 -6.06 -3.13 5.55
C ASN A 113 -7.10 -3.55 6.59
N TRP A 114 -8.29 -3.99 6.15
CA TRP A 114 -9.31 -4.49 7.07
C TRP A 114 -8.83 -5.72 7.85
N LYS A 115 -8.43 -6.77 7.13
CA LYS A 115 -8.16 -8.07 7.72
C LYS A 115 -6.92 -8.07 8.63
N TYR A 116 -5.88 -7.31 8.29
CA TYR A 116 -4.57 -7.42 8.93
C TYR A 116 -4.18 -6.21 9.80
N GLU A 117 -4.85 -5.07 9.65
CA GLU A 117 -4.57 -3.88 10.47
C GLU A 117 -5.77 -3.51 11.35
N ASN A 118 -6.96 -3.30 10.77
CA ASN A 118 -8.13 -2.81 11.52
C ASN A 118 -8.82 -3.87 12.38
N LYS A 119 -9.12 -5.05 11.81
CA LYS A 119 -9.84 -6.11 12.52
C LYS A 119 -9.11 -6.54 13.81
N PRO A 120 -7.79 -6.79 13.81
CA PRO A 120 -7.06 -7.11 15.04
C PRO A 120 -7.13 -6.00 16.10
N LEU A 121 -7.07 -4.72 15.69
CA LEU A 121 -7.20 -3.59 16.60
C LEU A 121 -8.61 -3.46 17.20
N ILE A 122 -9.65 -3.73 16.41
CA ILE A 122 -11.04 -3.79 16.89
C ILE A 122 -11.21 -4.95 17.89
N GLU A 123 -10.71 -6.14 17.56
CA GLU A 123 -10.79 -7.32 18.43
C GLU A 123 -10.04 -7.11 19.76
N ALA A 124 -8.94 -6.37 19.73
CA ALA A 124 -8.18 -5.98 20.91
C ALA A 124 -8.76 -4.74 21.65
N GLY A 125 -9.86 -4.15 21.16
CA GLY A 125 -10.56 -3.04 21.81
C GLY A 125 -9.95 -1.65 21.62
N TYR A 126 -8.99 -1.49 20.70
CA TYR A 126 -8.34 -0.20 20.41
C TYR A 126 -9.13 0.68 19.43
N LEU A 127 -10.07 0.10 18.68
CA LEU A 127 -10.92 0.80 17.71
C LEU A 127 -12.39 0.45 17.94
N LEU A 128 -13.28 1.43 17.71
CA LEU A 128 -14.73 1.23 17.73
C LEU A 128 -15.19 0.53 16.45
N LYS A 129 -16.24 -0.29 16.56
CA LYS A 129 -16.86 -1.02 15.43
C LYS A 129 -17.61 -0.10 14.48
#